data_AF-A0AAW2S2D8-F1
#
_entry.id   AF-A0AAW2S2D8-F1
#
_cell.length_a   1.000
_cell.length_b   1.000
_cell.length_c   1.000
_cell.angle_alpha   90.00
_cell.angle_beta   90.00
_cell.angle_gamma   90.00
#
_symmetry.space_group_name_H-M   'P 1'
#
loop_
_entity.id
_entity.type
_entity.pdbx_description
1 polymer ?
#
loop_
_entity_poly.entity_id
_entity_poly.type
_entity_poly.pdbx_seq_one_letter_code
_entity_poly.pdbx_strand_id
1 'polypeptide(L)'
;MVILITGCLFVRRRKYIKRRLMIGADHFNRDPKKGLEFLQGTHLLPEKLDPQSVACFFRYTAGLDKNLVGDFLGNHDEFCVQVLHEFAGTFDFQDMNLDTALRLFLETFRLPGESQKIQRVLEAFSERYYEQSPQILANKDAALLLSYSLIMLNTDQHNVQVKKKMTEEDFIRNNRHINGGNDLPREFLSELYYSICKNEIRTTPEQGAGFAEMTPSRWIDLMHKSKKTSPYIVADSRAYLDHDMFAIMSGPTIAAISVVFDHAEYEDVYQTCIDGFLAVAKISACHHLEDVLDDLVVSLCKFTTLLNPSSVEEPVLAFGDDAKARMATVTVFTIANRYGDFIRTGWRNILDCILRLHKLGLSTCSGGQ
;
A
#
# COMPACT_ATOMS: atom_id res chain seq x y z
N MET A 1 -28.03 10.26 20.81
CA MET A 1 -28.13 8.90 21.39
C MET A 1 -28.45 7.82 20.35
N VAL A 2 -29.48 7.99 19.51
CA VAL A 2 -29.84 7.00 18.46
C VAL A 2 -28.72 6.81 17.42
N ILE A 3 -28.10 7.88 16.91
CA ILE A 3 -26.99 7.84 15.93
C ILE A 3 -25.76 7.10 16.50
N LEU A 4 -25.48 7.33 17.79
CA LEU A 4 -24.39 6.75 18.58
C LEU A 4 -24.53 5.22 18.76
N ILE A 5 -25.76 4.77 19.03
CA ILE A 5 -26.11 3.36 19.15
C ILE A 5 -26.00 2.66 17.78
N THR A 6 -26.46 3.29 16.69
CA THR A 6 -26.33 2.73 15.34
C THR A 6 -24.87 2.60 14.88
N GLY A 7 -24.02 3.60 15.14
CA GLY A 7 -22.60 3.55 14.76
C GLY A 7 -21.83 2.45 15.48
N CYS A 8 -22.00 2.33 16.80
CA CYS A 8 -21.35 1.29 17.59
C CYS A 8 -21.86 -0.12 17.23
N LEU A 9 -23.18 -0.30 17.05
CA LEU A 9 -23.75 -1.57 16.60
C LEU A 9 -23.29 -1.95 15.20
N PHE A 10 -23.18 -0.98 14.29
CA PHE A 10 -22.68 -1.19 12.93
C PHE A 10 -21.22 -1.66 12.93
N VAL A 11 -20.34 -0.98 13.68
CA VAL A 11 -18.93 -1.37 13.80
C VAL A 11 -18.78 -2.74 14.49
N ARG A 12 -19.53 -2.99 15.57
CA ARG A 12 -19.54 -4.30 16.24
C ARG A 12 -20.02 -5.41 15.31
N ARG A 13 -21.08 -5.17 14.53
CA ARG A 13 -21.58 -6.10 13.52
C ARG A 13 -20.54 -6.36 12.44
N ARG A 14 -19.88 -5.33 11.90
CA ARG A 14 -18.79 -5.49 10.92
C ARG A 14 -17.60 -6.26 11.49
N LYS A 15 -17.19 -5.99 12.73
CA LYS A 15 -16.11 -6.72 13.43
C LYS A 15 -16.49 -8.19 13.64
N TYR A 16 -17.73 -8.46 14.01
CA TYR A 16 -18.27 -9.81 14.16
C TYR A 16 -18.28 -10.55 12.82
N ILE A 17 -18.81 -9.94 11.75
CA ILE A 17 -18.80 -10.51 10.39
C ILE A 17 -17.37 -10.79 9.94
N LYS A 18 -16.46 -9.81 10.06
CA LYS A 18 -15.04 -9.98 9.69
C LYS A 18 -14.40 -11.15 10.46
N ARG A 19 -14.65 -11.25 11.77
CA ARG A 19 -14.13 -12.37 12.57
C ARG A 19 -14.64 -13.72 12.09
N ARG A 20 -15.93 -13.84 11.76
CA ARG A 20 -16.49 -15.09 11.24
C ARG A 20 -16.02 -15.42 9.84
N LEU A 21 -15.83 -14.42 8.97
CA LEU A 21 -15.22 -14.62 7.65
C LEU A 21 -13.79 -15.17 7.77
N MET A 22 -12.98 -14.67 8.72
CA MET A 22 -11.64 -15.22 8.96
C MET A 22 -11.69 -16.67 9.46
N ILE A 23 -12.63 -17.01 10.35
CA ILE A 23 -12.83 -18.41 10.76
C ILE A 23 -13.25 -19.28 9.56
N GLY A 24 -14.13 -18.76 8.70
CA GLY A 24 -14.50 -19.42 7.45
C GLY A 24 -13.32 -19.62 6.50
N ALA A 25 -12.41 -18.64 6.41
CA ALA A 25 -11.16 -18.77 5.67
C ALA A 25 -10.26 -19.86 6.27
N ASP A 26 -10.13 -19.95 7.60
CA ASP A 26 -9.38 -21.04 8.24
C ASP A 26 -9.96 -22.43 7.93
N HIS A 27 -11.29 -22.55 7.88
CA HIS A 27 -11.94 -23.79 7.46
C HIS A 27 -11.70 -24.08 5.97
N PHE A 28 -11.84 -23.06 5.10
CA PHE A 28 -11.59 -23.17 3.67
C PHE A 28 -10.15 -23.60 3.37
N ASN A 29 -9.18 -23.06 4.11
CA ASN A 29 -7.77 -23.38 3.95
C ASN A 29 -7.43 -24.83 4.30
N ARG A 30 -8.25 -25.47 5.15
CA ARG A 30 -8.11 -26.90 5.48
C ARG A 30 -8.87 -27.78 4.51
N ASP A 31 -10.06 -27.34 4.11
CA ASP A 31 -10.99 -28.05 3.25
C ASP A 31 -11.94 -27.02 2.59
N PRO A 32 -11.77 -26.72 1.29
CA PRO A 32 -12.56 -25.71 0.60
C PRO A 32 -14.07 -25.92 0.71
N LYS A 33 -14.52 -27.17 0.65
CA LYS A 33 -15.94 -27.52 0.72
C LYS A 33 -16.50 -27.21 2.11
N LYS A 34 -15.82 -27.65 3.17
CA LYS A 34 -16.24 -27.37 4.55
C LYS A 34 -16.18 -25.88 4.89
N GLY A 35 -15.23 -25.14 4.31
CA GLY A 35 -15.17 -23.69 4.45
C GLY A 35 -16.41 -22.99 3.92
N LEU A 36 -16.85 -23.37 2.71
CA LEU A 36 -18.07 -22.84 2.11
C LEU A 36 -19.32 -23.27 2.91
N GLU A 37 -19.44 -24.56 3.26
CA GLU A 37 -20.56 -25.08 4.07
C GLU A 37 -20.66 -24.36 5.44
N PHE A 38 -19.52 -24.12 6.10
CA PHE A 38 -19.48 -23.34 7.33
C PHE A 38 -20.08 -21.95 7.12
N LEU A 39 -19.61 -21.22 6.09
CA LEU A 39 -20.08 -19.87 5.81
C LEU A 39 -21.58 -19.82 5.48
N GLN A 40 -22.12 -20.86 4.83
CA GLN A 40 -23.55 -21.01 4.57
C GLN A 40 -24.35 -21.26 5.86
N GLY A 41 -23.93 -22.21 6.71
CA GLY A 41 -24.56 -22.45 8.02
C GLY A 41 -24.43 -21.26 8.97
N THR A 42 -23.49 -20.38 8.69
CA THR A 42 -23.21 -19.13 9.38
C THR A 42 -24.04 -17.95 8.83
N HIS A 43 -24.77 -18.13 7.73
CA HIS A 43 -25.51 -17.13 6.96
C HIS A 43 -24.64 -15.95 6.48
N LEU A 44 -23.36 -16.23 6.20
CA LEU A 44 -22.44 -15.29 5.55
C LEU A 44 -22.34 -15.53 4.04
N LEU A 45 -22.66 -16.75 3.60
CA LEU A 45 -22.98 -17.10 2.22
C LEU A 45 -24.44 -17.59 2.16
N PRO A 46 -25.11 -17.46 1.01
CA PRO A 46 -26.48 -17.95 0.87
C PRO A 46 -26.57 -19.48 0.91
N GLU A 47 -27.74 -20.00 1.32
CA GLU A 47 -28.00 -21.44 1.44
C GLU A 47 -27.79 -22.21 0.14
N LYS A 48 -28.12 -21.59 -0.99
CA LYS A 48 -27.66 -22.01 -2.31
C LYS A 48 -26.53 -21.09 -2.71
N LEU A 49 -25.32 -21.64 -2.86
CA LEU A 49 -24.16 -20.86 -3.29
C LEU A 49 -24.45 -20.20 -4.64
N ASP A 50 -24.17 -18.91 -4.69
CA ASP A 50 -24.14 -18.14 -5.93
C ASP A 50 -22.69 -17.71 -6.23
N PRO A 51 -22.36 -17.52 -7.52
CA PRO A 51 -20.99 -17.18 -7.91
C PRO A 51 -20.49 -15.84 -7.33
N GLN A 52 -21.36 -14.84 -7.22
CA GLN A 52 -21.02 -13.48 -6.80
C GLN A 52 -20.60 -13.43 -5.33
N SER A 53 -21.33 -14.13 -4.45
CA SER A 53 -21.00 -14.20 -3.03
C SER A 53 -19.66 -14.90 -2.78
N VAL A 54 -19.35 -15.97 -3.53
CA VAL A 54 -18.07 -16.69 -3.44
C VAL A 54 -16.92 -15.82 -3.97
N ALA A 55 -17.13 -15.12 -5.09
CA ALA A 55 -16.16 -14.16 -5.62
C ALA A 55 -15.83 -13.05 -4.61
N CYS A 56 -16.85 -12.48 -3.96
CA CYS A 56 -16.69 -11.48 -2.91
C CYS A 56 -15.95 -12.03 -1.68
N PHE A 57 -16.24 -13.28 -1.29
CA PHE A 57 -15.50 -13.98 -0.24
C PHE A 57 -14.01 -14.09 -0.57
N PHE A 58 -13.66 -14.55 -1.78
CA PHE A 58 -12.27 -14.65 -2.24
C PHE A 58 -11.58 -13.28 -2.35
N ARG A 59 -12.29 -12.24 -2.81
CA ARG A 59 -11.68 -10.92 -3.05
C ARG A 59 -11.40 -10.14 -1.78
N TYR A 60 -12.28 -10.23 -0.78
CA TYR A 60 -12.30 -9.31 0.36
C TYR A 60 -12.02 -9.98 1.71
N THR A 61 -11.94 -11.30 1.78
CA THR A 61 -11.62 -12.00 3.02
C THR A 61 -10.11 -12.19 3.17
N ALA A 62 -9.55 -11.64 4.25
CA ALA A 62 -8.14 -11.83 4.58
C ALA A 62 -7.89 -13.24 5.16
N GLY A 63 -6.68 -13.77 4.94
CA GLY A 63 -6.25 -15.05 5.50
C GLY A 63 -6.54 -16.26 4.62
N LEU A 64 -7.13 -16.09 3.44
CA LEU A 64 -7.30 -17.19 2.48
C LEU A 64 -5.97 -17.65 1.89
N ASP A 65 -5.80 -18.96 1.75
CA ASP A 65 -4.68 -19.55 1.04
C ASP A 65 -4.83 -19.26 -0.46
N LYS A 66 -3.92 -18.44 -0.98
CA LYS A 66 -3.90 -18.02 -2.38
C LYS A 66 -3.74 -19.17 -3.36
N ASN A 67 -3.13 -20.30 -2.97
CA ASN A 67 -3.04 -21.49 -3.81
C ASN A 67 -4.43 -22.08 -4.03
N LEU A 68 -5.19 -22.30 -2.94
CA LEU A 68 -6.53 -22.87 -3.00
C LEU A 68 -7.52 -21.97 -3.74
N VAL A 69 -7.41 -20.65 -3.55
CA VAL A 69 -8.20 -19.68 -4.33
C VAL A 69 -7.86 -19.80 -5.82
N GLY A 70 -6.58 -19.83 -6.18
CA GLY A 70 -6.14 -19.97 -7.57
C GLY A 70 -6.59 -21.29 -8.21
N ASP A 71 -6.49 -22.40 -7.49
CA ASP A 71 -6.95 -23.71 -7.95
C ASP A 71 -8.46 -23.76 -8.17
N PHE A 72 -9.24 -23.14 -7.27
CA PHE A 72 -10.69 -23.03 -7.41
C PHE A 72 -11.05 -22.19 -8.66
N LEU A 73 -10.45 -21.00 -8.79
CA LEU A 73 -10.72 -20.08 -9.89
C LEU A 73 -10.28 -20.62 -11.25
N GLY A 74 -9.24 -21.47 -11.31
CA GLY A 74 -8.78 -22.08 -12.56
C GLY A 74 -9.57 -23.32 -13.00
N ASN A 75 -10.42 -23.88 -12.13
CA ASN A 75 -11.15 -25.11 -12.39
C ASN A 75 -12.16 -24.93 -13.55
N HIS A 76 -12.36 -26.00 -14.33
CA HIS A 76 -13.26 -26.01 -15.50
C HIS A 76 -14.74 -26.13 -15.14
N ASP A 77 -15.07 -26.47 -13.89
CA ASP A 77 -16.45 -26.66 -13.45
C ASP A 77 -17.26 -25.37 -13.71
N GLU A 78 -18.47 -25.51 -14.25
CA GLU A 78 -19.29 -24.36 -14.69
C GLU A 78 -19.47 -23.32 -13.58
N PHE A 79 -19.70 -23.77 -12.34
CA PHE A 79 -19.81 -22.88 -11.18
C PHE A 79 -18.49 -22.14 -10.90
N CYS A 80 -17.35 -22.81 -10.99
CA CYS A 80 -16.03 -22.19 -10.77
C CYS A 80 -15.71 -21.16 -11.84
N VAL A 81 -16.06 -21.44 -13.10
CA VAL A 81 -15.94 -20.48 -14.20
C VAL A 81 -16.81 -19.25 -13.96
N GLN A 82 -18.07 -19.44 -13.54
CA GLN A 82 -18.94 -18.31 -13.18
C GLN A 82 -18.36 -17.50 -12.00
N VAL A 83 -17.80 -18.17 -10.98
CA VAL A 83 -17.13 -17.50 -9.85
C VAL A 83 -15.93 -16.69 -10.33
N LEU A 84 -15.15 -17.20 -11.28
CA LEU A 84 -14.01 -16.49 -11.87
C LEU A 84 -14.45 -15.22 -12.60
N HIS A 85 -15.52 -15.26 -13.40
CA HIS A 85 -16.05 -14.06 -14.06
C HIS A 85 -16.56 -13.03 -13.04
N GLU A 86 -17.31 -13.45 -12.03
CA GLU A 86 -17.74 -12.55 -10.94
C GLU A 86 -16.54 -11.99 -10.15
N PHE A 87 -15.51 -12.81 -9.94
CA PHE A 87 -14.27 -12.40 -9.28
C PHE A 87 -13.52 -11.33 -10.08
N ALA A 88 -13.35 -11.54 -11.39
CA ALA A 88 -12.81 -10.52 -12.29
C ALA A 88 -13.68 -9.25 -12.27
N GLY A 89 -15.01 -9.39 -12.24
CA GLY A 89 -15.96 -8.28 -12.12
C GLY A 89 -15.79 -7.40 -10.87
N THR A 90 -15.14 -7.90 -9.82
CA THR A 90 -14.84 -7.10 -8.61
C THR A 90 -13.71 -6.07 -8.79
N PHE A 91 -12.94 -6.17 -9.87
CA PHE A 91 -11.83 -5.27 -10.15
C PHE A 91 -12.29 -4.06 -10.95
N ASP A 92 -11.60 -2.93 -10.70
CA ASP A 92 -11.80 -1.68 -11.39
C ASP A 92 -10.51 -1.24 -12.09
N PHE A 93 -10.42 -1.58 -13.37
CA PHE A 93 -9.26 -1.34 -14.25
C PHE A 93 -9.37 -0.06 -15.05
N GLN A 94 -10.39 0.78 -14.80
CA GLN A 94 -10.47 2.10 -15.43
C GLN A 94 -9.18 2.89 -15.19
N ASP A 95 -8.71 3.61 -16.21
CA ASP A 95 -7.50 4.42 -16.16
C ASP A 95 -6.20 3.65 -15.79
N MET A 96 -6.21 2.32 -15.85
CA MET A 96 -5.00 1.49 -15.66
C MET A 96 -4.46 0.99 -16.99
N ASN A 97 -3.15 1.00 -17.14
CA ASN A 97 -2.46 0.25 -18.19
C ASN A 97 -2.60 -1.27 -17.94
N LEU A 98 -2.51 -2.06 -19.02
CA LEU A 98 -2.74 -3.51 -18.97
C LEU A 98 -1.83 -4.23 -17.98
N ASP A 99 -0.54 -3.86 -17.92
CA ASP A 99 0.41 -4.47 -16.99
C ASP A 99 0.05 -4.17 -15.52
N THR A 100 -0.42 -2.95 -15.23
CA THR A 100 -0.82 -2.53 -13.88
C THR A 100 -2.06 -3.30 -13.42
N ALA A 101 -3.06 -3.41 -14.31
CA ALA A 101 -4.27 -4.21 -14.09
C ALA A 101 -3.92 -5.70 -13.89
N LEU A 102 -3.02 -6.25 -14.72
CA LEU A 102 -2.60 -7.65 -14.64
C LEU A 102 -1.85 -7.95 -13.34
N ARG A 103 -0.96 -7.07 -12.89
CA ARG A 103 -0.29 -7.18 -11.58
C ARG A 103 -1.30 -7.18 -10.44
N LEU A 104 -2.25 -6.24 -10.46
CA LEU A 104 -3.27 -6.14 -9.42
C LEU A 104 -4.12 -7.42 -9.35
N PHE A 105 -4.50 -7.96 -10.50
CA PHE A 105 -5.30 -9.18 -10.59
C PHE A 105 -4.53 -10.39 -10.08
N LEU A 106 -3.34 -10.65 -10.63
CA LEU A 106 -2.52 -11.83 -10.29
C LEU A 106 -1.88 -11.77 -8.91
N GLU A 107 -1.88 -10.62 -8.23
CA GLU A 107 -1.44 -10.53 -6.86
C GLU A 107 -2.46 -11.13 -5.86
N THR A 108 -3.73 -11.26 -6.25
CA THR A 108 -4.81 -11.68 -5.33
C THR A 108 -4.87 -13.18 -5.06
N PHE A 109 -4.33 -14.01 -5.96
CA PHE A 109 -4.27 -15.48 -5.82
C PHE A 109 -2.98 -16.00 -6.47
N ARG A 110 -2.62 -17.27 -6.24
CA ARG A 110 -1.48 -17.87 -6.94
C ARG A 110 -1.96 -18.43 -8.26
N LEU A 111 -1.39 -17.97 -9.36
CA LEU A 111 -1.74 -18.47 -10.68
C LEU A 111 -1.41 -19.98 -10.77
N PRO A 112 -2.35 -20.84 -11.19
CA PRO A 112 -2.10 -22.28 -11.36
C PRO A 112 -1.01 -22.56 -12.40
N GLY A 113 -0.31 -23.69 -12.27
CA GLY A 113 0.74 -24.08 -13.24
C GLY A 113 0.22 -24.78 -14.50
N GLU A 114 -1.03 -25.25 -14.50
CA GLU A 114 -1.64 -25.95 -15.63
C GLU A 114 -2.06 -24.96 -16.74
N SER A 115 -1.62 -25.18 -17.98
CA SER A 115 -1.85 -24.28 -19.10
C SER A 115 -3.32 -23.92 -19.32
N GLN A 116 -4.22 -24.91 -19.20
CA GLN A 116 -5.66 -24.71 -19.36
C GLN A 116 -6.26 -23.83 -18.25
N LYS A 117 -5.76 -23.95 -17.01
CA LYS A 117 -6.21 -23.11 -15.90
C LYS A 117 -5.74 -21.66 -16.09
N ILE A 118 -4.47 -21.48 -16.50
CA ILE A 118 -3.92 -20.15 -16.83
C ILE A 118 -4.76 -19.48 -17.91
N GLN A 119 -5.13 -20.23 -18.96
CA GLN A 119 -5.94 -19.72 -20.05
C GLN A 119 -7.28 -19.16 -19.58
N ARG A 120 -8.06 -19.92 -18.79
CA ARG A 120 -9.35 -19.45 -18.27
C ARG A 120 -9.20 -18.17 -17.44
N VAL A 121 -8.19 -18.13 -16.58
CA VAL A 121 -7.90 -16.98 -15.72
C VAL A 121 -7.58 -15.74 -16.55
N LEU A 122 -6.73 -15.87 -17.58
CA LEU A 122 -6.38 -14.77 -18.46
C LEU A 122 -7.55 -14.34 -19.35
N GLU A 123 -8.38 -15.27 -19.84
CA GLU A 123 -9.59 -14.96 -20.60
C GLU A 123 -10.55 -14.08 -19.79
N ALA A 124 -10.84 -14.47 -18.54
CA ALA A 124 -11.71 -13.69 -17.65
C ALA A 124 -11.11 -12.32 -17.30
N PHE A 125 -9.80 -12.24 -17.08
CA PHE A 125 -9.10 -10.97 -16.87
C PHE A 125 -9.21 -10.06 -18.10
N SER A 126 -8.90 -10.58 -19.29
CA SER A 126 -8.84 -9.83 -20.53
C SER A 126 -10.21 -9.35 -20.99
N GLU A 127 -11.26 -10.15 -20.78
CA GLU A 127 -12.64 -9.72 -20.98
C GLU A 127 -12.98 -8.54 -20.07
N ARG A 128 -12.71 -8.66 -18.77
CA ARG A 128 -12.97 -7.57 -17.82
C ARG A 128 -12.16 -6.30 -18.12
N TYR A 129 -10.89 -6.43 -18.46
CA TYR A 129 -10.05 -5.29 -18.81
C TYR A 129 -10.58 -4.58 -20.06
N TYR A 130 -10.93 -5.34 -21.09
CA TYR A 130 -11.44 -4.78 -22.35
C TYR A 130 -12.78 -4.03 -22.15
N GLU A 131 -13.68 -4.54 -21.30
CA GLU A 131 -14.94 -3.85 -20.95
C GLU A 131 -14.72 -2.44 -20.39
N GLN A 132 -13.62 -2.22 -19.67
CA GLN A 132 -13.33 -0.96 -18.99
C GLN A 132 -12.34 -0.05 -19.74
N SER A 133 -11.54 -0.63 -20.64
CA SER A 133 -10.47 0.07 -21.37
C SER A 133 -10.44 -0.27 -22.88
N PRO A 134 -11.53 -0.03 -23.65
CA PRO A 134 -11.63 -0.43 -25.05
C PRO A 134 -10.88 0.48 -26.03
N GLN A 135 -10.29 1.60 -25.59
CA GLN A 135 -9.81 2.67 -26.48
C GLN A 135 -8.62 2.26 -27.37
N ILE A 136 -7.70 1.46 -26.83
CA ILE A 136 -6.44 1.07 -27.51
C ILE A 136 -6.55 -0.32 -28.15
N LEU A 137 -7.37 -1.19 -27.55
CA LEU A 137 -7.52 -2.59 -27.96
C LEU A 137 -8.73 -2.72 -28.88
N ALA A 138 -8.60 -3.51 -29.95
CA ALA A 138 -9.67 -3.72 -30.93
C ALA A 138 -10.77 -4.62 -30.38
N ASN A 139 -10.41 -5.63 -29.58
CA ASN A 139 -11.30 -6.64 -29.03
C ASN A 139 -10.67 -7.33 -27.80
N LYS A 140 -11.44 -8.20 -27.13
CA LYS A 140 -10.96 -8.99 -25.99
C LYS A 140 -9.84 -9.97 -26.34
N ASP A 141 -9.78 -10.45 -27.58
CA ASP A 141 -8.72 -11.36 -28.03
C ASP A 141 -7.36 -10.63 -28.09
N ALA A 142 -7.34 -9.37 -28.50
CA ALA A 142 -6.15 -8.52 -28.46
C ALA A 142 -5.66 -8.31 -27.01
N ALA A 143 -6.60 -8.09 -26.07
CA ALA A 143 -6.29 -8.00 -24.64
C ALA A 143 -5.67 -9.31 -24.11
N LEU A 144 -6.23 -10.46 -24.51
CA LEU A 144 -5.76 -11.79 -24.14
C LEU A 144 -4.37 -12.09 -24.67
N LEU A 145 -4.16 -11.91 -25.98
CA LEU A 145 -2.86 -12.13 -26.62
C LEU A 145 -1.78 -11.23 -26.02
N LEU A 146 -2.08 -9.95 -25.79
CA LEU A 146 -1.13 -9.04 -25.17
C LEU A 146 -0.84 -9.43 -23.70
N SER A 147 -1.85 -9.89 -22.95
CA SER A 147 -1.66 -10.38 -21.58
C SER A 147 -0.72 -11.59 -21.54
N TYR A 148 -0.88 -12.54 -22.47
CA TYR A 148 0.06 -13.66 -22.63
C TYR A 148 1.48 -13.18 -22.96
N SER A 149 1.62 -12.24 -23.88
CA SER A 149 2.90 -11.63 -24.22
C SER A 149 3.58 -10.98 -23.01
N LEU A 150 2.82 -10.34 -22.12
CA LEU A 150 3.36 -9.76 -20.88
C LEU A 150 3.83 -10.84 -19.90
N ILE A 151 3.10 -11.96 -19.75
CA ILE A 151 3.53 -13.08 -18.90
C ILE A 151 4.79 -13.76 -19.45
N MET A 152 4.87 -13.92 -20.78
CA MET A 152 6.09 -14.42 -21.44
C MET A 152 7.26 -13.48 -21.25
N LEU A 153 7.06 -12.17 -21.45
CA LEU A 153 8.08 -11.15 -21.21
C LEU A 153 8.54 -11.15 -19.75
N ASN A 154 7.60 -11.26 -18.80
CA ASN A 154 7.95 -11.32 -17.38
C ASN A 154 8.87 -12.51 -17.07
N THR A 155 8.53 -13.68 -17.60
CA THR A 155 9.37 -14.89 -17.45
C THR A 155 10.73 -14.70 -18.10
N ASP A 156 10.77 -14.13 -19.31
CA ASP A 156 12.01 -13.84 -20.03
C ASP A 156 12.92 -12.90 -19.24
N GLN A 157 12.40 -11.76 -18.76
CA GLN A 157 13.18 -10.72 -18.09
C GLN A 157 13.68 -11.15 -16.70
N HIS A 158 12.82 -11.79 -15.89
CA HIS A 158 13.10 -12.03 -14.47
C HIS A 158 13.61 -13.43 -14.15
N ASN A 159 13.51 -14.40 -15.07
CA ASN A 159 14.11 -15.72 -14.85
C ASN A 159 15.62 -15.70 -15.14
N VAL A 160 16.43 -15.93 -14.10
CA VAL A 160 17.90 -15.98 -14.17
C VAL A 160 18.47 -17.02 -15.14
N GLN A 161 17.68 -18.04 -15.51
CA GLN A 161 18.11 -19.07 -16.47
C GLN A 161 18.09 -18.58 -17.93
N VAL A 162 17.34 -17.51 -18.21
CA VAL A 162 17.27 -16.91 -19.54
C VAL A 162 18.49 -16.00 -19.73
N LYS A 163 19.47 -16.49 -20.50
CA LYS A 163 20.75 -15.79 -20.73
C LYS A 163 20.64 -14.64 -21.72
N LYS A 164 19.84 -14.81 -22.79
CA LYS A 164 19.59 -13.78 -23.80
C LYS A 164 18.17 -13.29 -23.62
N LYS A 165 18.04 -12.08 -23.08
CA LYS A 165 16.76 -11.43 -22.83
C LYS A 165 16.18 -10.88 -24.13
N MET A 166 14.86 -10.88 -24.24
CA MET A 166 14.11 -10.20 -25.29
C MET A 166 14.36 -8.69 -25.21
N THR A 167 14.66 -8.04 -26.33
CA THR A 167 14.79 -6.58 -26.40
C THR A 167 13.42 -5.91 -26.61
N GLU A 168 13.35 -4.59 -26.46
CA GLU A 168 12.15 -3.80 -26.76
C GLU A 168 11.67 -4.04 -28.21
N GLU A 169 12.60 -4.01 -29.16
CA GLU A 169 12.32 -4.25 -30.59
C GLU A 169 11.82 -5.68 -30.84
N ASP A 170 12.37 -6.67 -30.14
CA ASP A 170 11.89 -8.05 -30.23
C ASP A 170 10.47 -8.15 -29.69
N PHE A 171 10.17 -7.51 -28.55
CA PHE A 171 8.83 -7.48 -27.97
C PHE A 171 7.81 -6.79 -28.90
N ILE A 172 8.15 -5.64 -29.49
CA ILE A 172 7.29 -4.94 -30.45
C ILE A 172 7.05 -5.82 -31.68
N ARG A 173 8.09 -6.46 -32.22
CA ARG A 173 7.97 -7.35 -33.38
C ARG A 173 7.08 -8.55 -33.10
N ASN A 174 7.19 -9.16 -31.91
CA ASN A 174 6.40 -10.33 -31.52
C ASN A 174 4.91 -10.01 -31.34
N ASN A 175 4.54 -8.75 -31.13
CA ASN A 175 3.17 -8.29 -30.92
C ASN A 175 2.56 -7.60 -32.16
N ARG A 176 3.12 -7.81 -33.36
CA ARG A 176 2.51 -7.31 -34.60
C ARG A 176 1.21 -8.02 -34.91
N HIS A 177 0.26 -7.30 -35.49
CA HIS A 177 -1.05 -7.78 -35.94
C HIS A 177 -1.97 -8.37 -34.85
N ILE A 178 -1.61 -8.29 -33.57
CA ILE A 178 -2.42 -8.86 -32.48
C ILE A 178 -3.70 -8.05 -32.22
N ASN A 179 -3.77 -6.80 -32.71
CA ASN A 179 -4.88 -5.88 -32.44
C ASN A 179 -5.98 -6.00 -33.49
N GLY A 180 -6.61 -7.18 -33.58
CA GLY A 180 -7.60 -7.48 -34.62
C GLY A 180 -7.01 -7.43 -36.04
N GLY A 181 -5.75 -7.83 -36.19
CA GLY A 181 -5.00 -7.76 -37.46
C GLY A 181 -4.13 -6.51 -37.63
N ASN A 182 -4.33 -5.49 -36.79
CA ASN A 182 -3.52 -4.26 -36.79
C ASN A 182 -2.40 -4.31 -35.75
N ASP A 183 -1.45 -3.39 -35.88
CA ASP A 183 -0.39 -3.18 -34.89
C ASP A 183 -0.89 -2.26 -33.75
N LEU A 184 -0.40 -2.50 -32.54
CA LEU A 184 -0.57 -1.55 -31.43
C LEU A 184 0.40 -0.37 -31.56
N PRO A 185 0.08 0.80 -30.99
CA PRO A 185 1.02 1.92 -30.94
C PRO A 185 2.36 1.50 -30.34
N ARG A 186 3.46 1.92 -30.97
CA ARG A 186 4.80 1.54 -30.55
C ARG A 186 5.07 2.00 -29.12
N GLU A 187 4.74 3.25 -28.84
CA GLU A 187 4.93 3.90 -27.54
C GLU A 187 4.23 3.12 -26.43
N PHE A 188 3.01 2.64 -26.68
CA PHE A 188 2.26 1.81 -25.74
C PHE A 188 2.98 0.48 -25.44
N LEU A 189 3.49 -0.21 -26.47
CA LEU A 189 4.26 -1.45 -26.28
C LEU A 189 5.59 -1.20 -25.56
N SER A 190 6.27 -0.09 -25.85
CA SER A 190 7.50 0.34 -25.18
C SER A 190 7.26 0.60 -23.69
N GLU A 191 6.19 1.33 -23.33
CA GLU A 191 5.81 1.59 -21.94
C GLU A 191 5.56 0.29 -21.17
N LEU A 192 4.82 -0.65 -21.77
CA LEU A 192 4.59 -1.97 -21.18
C LEU A 192 5.90 -2.74 -20.99
N TYR A 193 6.78 -2.75 -21.99
CA TYR A 193 8.08 -3.42 -21.93
C TYR A 193 8.92 -2.90 -20.75
N TYR A 194 9.14 -1.58 -20.68
CA TYR A 194 9.92 -0.98 -19.61
C TYR A 194 9.29 -1.16 -18.23
N SER A 195 7.96 -1.15 -18.14
CA SER A 195 7.25 -1.44 -16.89
C SER A 195 7.53 -2.86 -16.41
N ILE A 196 7.45 -3.86 -17.29
CA ILE A 196 7.78 -5.26 -16.96
C ILE A 196 9.26 -5.41 -16.60
N CYS A 197 10.19 -4.80 -17.34
CA CYS A 197 11.62 -4.87 -17.01
C CYS A 197 11.93 -4.28 -15.63
N LYS A 198 11.29 -3.14 -15.29
CA LYS A 198 11.53 -2.45 -14.02
C LYS A 198 10.91 -3.15 -12.82
N ASN A 199 9.68 -3.64 -12.99
CA ASN A 199 8.91 -4.25 -11.90
C ASN A 199 8.46 -5.65 -12.33
N GLU A 200 8.74 -6.68 -11.54
CA GLU A 200 8.29 -8.05 -11.82
C GLU A 200 6.79 -8.24 -11.52
N ILE A 201 6.07 -8.99 -12.35
CA ILE A 201 4.73 -9.50 -12.03
C ILE A 201 4.91 -10.64 -11.02
N ARG A 202 4.82 -10.30 -9.73
CA ARG A 202 4.91 -11.27 -8.64
C ARG A 202 3.62 -12.11 -8.56
N THR A 203 3.69 -13.36 -8.98
CA THR A 203 2.58 -14.34 -8.88
C THR A 203 2.58 -15.11 -7.56
N THR A 204 3.61 -14.94 -6.74
CA THR A 204 3.76 -15.59 -5.43
C THR A 204 4.00 -14.52 -4.37
N PRO A 205 3.15 -14.37 -3.34
CA PRO A 205 3.49 -13.50 -2.21
C PRO A 205 4.70 -14.09 -1.46
N GLU A 206 5.62 -13.23 -1.01
CA GLU A 206 6.67 -13.65 -0.09
C GLU A 206 6.04 -14.28 1.17
N GLN A 207 6.65 -15.36 1.66
CA GLN A 207 6.22 -16.12 2.85
C GLN A 207 6.45 -15.37 4.17
N GLY A 208 6.47 -14.03 4.15
CA GLY A 208 6.68 -13.20 5.32
C GLY A 208 5.37 -12.75 5.95
N ALA A 209 5.26 -12.86 7.27
CA ALA A 209 4.27 -12.16 8.09
C ALA A 209 4.58 -10.65 8.19
N GLY A 210 5.02 -10.04 7.09
CA GLY A 210 5.31 -8.61 6.98
C GLY A 210 4.08 -7.84 6.48
N PHE A 211 4.03 -6.55 6.79
CA PHE A 211 3.08 -5.65 6.16
C PHE A 211 3.25 -5.74 4.64
N ALA A 212 2.13 -5.91 3.96
CA ALA A 212 2.12 -6.11 2.53
C ALA A 212 2.68 -4.83 1.87
N GLU A 213 3.82 -4.94 1.17
CA GLU A 213 4.51 -3.81 0.53
C GLU A 213 3.53 -2.97 -0.31
N MET A 214 3.60 -1.64 -0.20
CA MET A 214 2.73 -0.75 -0.98
C MET A 214 3.28 -0.61 -2.40
N THR A 215 2.82 -1.48 -3.30
CA THR A 215 3.17 -1.42 -4.72
C THR A 215 2.38 -0.30 -5.43
N PRO A 216 2.88 0.23 -6.57
CA PRO A 216 2.13 1.22 -7.35
C PRO A 216 0.73 0.75 -7.74
N SER A 217 0.56 -0.53 -8.11
CA SER A 217 -0.74 -1.11 -8.45
C SER A 217 -1.71 -1.13 -7.25
N ARG A 218 -1.21 -1.46 -6.05
CA ARG A 218 -2.01 -1.39 -4.82
C ARG A 218 -2.40 0.02 -4.43
N TRP A 219 -1.51 0.98 -4.64
CA TRP A 219 -1.82 2.40 -4.41
C TRP A 219 -2.96 2.86 -5.32
N ILE A 220 -2.91 2.54 -6.61
CA ILE A 220 -3.99 2.90 -7.55
C ILE A 220 -5.30 2.22 -7.15
N ASP A 221 -5.29 0.92 -6.82
CA ASP A 221 -6.49 0.19 -6.32
C ASP A 221 -7.06 0.84 -5.04
N LEU A 222 -6.18 1.24 -4.11
CA LEU A 222 -6.59 1.93 -2.89
C LEU A 222 -7.24 3.29 -3.20
N MET A 223 -6.67 4.05 -4.14
CA MET A 223 -7.24 5.33 -4.59
C MET A 223 -8.57 5.16 -5.32
N HIS A 224 -8.78 4.08 -6.06
CA HIS A 224 -10.08 3.79 -6.68
C HIS A 224 -11.11 3.38 -5.64
N LYS A 225 -10.71 2.56 -4.66
CA LYS A 225 -11.57 2.17 -3.54
C LYS A 225 -11.97 3.36 -2.68
N SER A 226 -11.07 4.33 -2.46
CA SER A 226 -11.38 5.50 -1.64
C SER A 226 -12.52 6.34 -2.26
N LYS A 227 -12.56 6.47 -3.60
CA LYS A 227 -13.66 7.14 -4.33
C LYS A 227 -15.03 6.48 -4.13
N LYS A 228 -15.07 5.15 -3.92
CA LYS A 228 -16.30 4.35 -3.73
C LYS A 228 -16.58 4.02 -2.26
N THR A 229 -15.74 4.48 -1.34
CA THR A 229 -15.87 4.11 0.08
C THR A 229 -17.09 4.77 0.69
N SER A 230 -17.76 4.03 1.59
CA SER A 230 -18.89 4.56 2.37
C SER A 230 -18.53 5.91 3.00
N PRO A 231 -19.45 6.88 3.05
CA PRO A 231 -19.21 8.17 3.70
C PRO A 231 -18.71 7.97 5.12
N TYR A 232 -17.85 8.90 5.55
CA TYR A 232 -17.30 8.92 6.91
C TYR A 232 -18.44 8.88 7.92
N ILE A 233 -18.50 7.79 8.69
CA ILE A 233 -19.52 7.61 9.73
C ILE A 233 -18.97 8.25 10.99
N VAL A 234 -19.50 9.42 11.35
CA VAL A 234 -19.20 10.07 12.63
C VAL A 234 -19.72 9.17 13.75
N ALA A 235 -18.81 8.51 14.45
CA ALA A 235 -19.13 7.82 15.70
C ALA A 235 -18.89 8.82 16.83
N ASP A 236 -19.95 9.28 17.49
CA ASP A 236 -19.87 10.10 18.72
C ASP A 236 -19.49 9.23 19.94
N SER A 237 -18.54 8.32 19.75
CA SER A 237 -17.72 7.79 20.83
C SER A 237 -16.75 8.90 21.22
N ARG A 238 -17.22 9.87 22.02
CA ARG A 238 -16.39 10.89 22.71
C ARG A 238 -15.01 10.32 23.09
N ALA A 239 -13.96 11.15 23.12
CA ALA A 239 -12.64 11.12 23.81
C ALA A 239 -12.00 9.81 24.37
N TYR A 240 -12.78 8.77 24.68
CA TYR A 240 -12.36 7.48 25.21
C TYR A 240 -11.49 6.66 24.26
N LEU A 241 -11.62 6.83 22.94
CA LEU A 241 -10.81 6.10 21.97
C LEU A 241 -9.69 6.96 21.36
N ASP A 242 -9.77 8.29 21.47
CA ASP A 242 -8.81 9.20 20.82
C ASP A 242 -7.39 8.95 21.34
N HIS A 243 -7.25 8.74 22.65
CA HIS A 243 -5.99 8.38 23.29
C HIS A 243 -5.41 7.09 22.69
N ASP A 244 -6.16 5.99 22.71
CA ASP A 244 -5.68 4.68 22.26
C ASP A 244 -5.45 4.64 20.74
N MET A 245 -6.32 5.29 19.97
CA MET A 245 -6.19 5.41 18.53
C MET A 245 -4.94 6.20 18.16
N PHE A 246 -4.72 7.35 18.80
CA PHE A 246 -3.55 8.15 18.54
C PHE A 246 -2.27 7.44 19.00
N ALA A 247 -2.26 6.77 20.16
CA ALA A 247 -1.12 5.98 20.62
C ALA A 247 -0.71 4.87 19.62
N ILE A 248 -1.68 4.24 18.95
CA ILE A 248 -1.40 3.23 17.91
C ILE A 248 -0.90 3.88 16.62
N MET A 249 -1.45 5.04 16.25
CA MET A 249 -1.17 5.70 14.97
C MET A 249 0.10 6.56 14.99
N SER A 250 0.49 7.09 16.14
CA SER A 250 1.54 8.11 16.26
C SER A 250 2.89 7.62 15.75
N GLY A 251 3.32 6.41 16.10
CA GLY A 251 4.57 5.82 15.62
C GLY A 251 4.63 5.74 14.09
N PRO A 252 3.66 5.06 13.42
CA PRO A 252 3.56 5.05 11.97
C PRO A 252 3.47 6.45 11.33
N THR A 253 2.76 7.39 11.95
CA THR A 253 2.66 8.77 11.47
C THR A 253 4.01 9.49 11.53
N ILE A 254 4.74 9.41 12.65
CA ILE A 254 6.08 9.97 12.80
C ILE A 254 7.01 9.36 11.75
N ALA A 255 6.99 8.04 11.58
CA ALA A 255 7.82 7.35 10.60
C ALA A 255 7.52 7.81 9.16
N ALA A 256 6.24 7.91 8.79
CA ALA A 256 5.83 8.35 7.46
C ALA A 256 6.25 9.80 7.18
N ILE A 257 5.99 10.72 8.11
CA ILE A 257 6.41 12.13 7.97
C ILE A 257 7.94 12.22 7.89
N SER A 258 8.66 11.47 8.73
CA SER A 258 10.13 11.43 8.71
C SER A 258 10.70 10.96 7.37
N VAL A 259 10.12 9.93 6.73
CA VAL A 259 10.58 9.48 5.40
C VAL A 259 10.37 10.57 4.35
N VAL A 260 9.22 11.24 4.37
CA VAL A 260 8.94 12.35 3.45
C VAL A 260 9.88 13.52 3.71
N PHE A 261 10.10 13.87 4.97
CA PHE A 261 11.01 14.94 5.36
C PHE A 261 12.46 14.64 4.96
N ASP A 262 12.90 13.38 5.03
CA ASP A 262 14.25 12.97 4.64
C ASP A 262 14.48 13.05 3.12
N HIS A 263 13.49 12.65 2.32
CA HIS A 263 13.64 12.57 0.85
C HIS A 263 13.12 13.79 0.09
N ALA A 264 12.39 14.70 0.75
CA ALA A 264 11.94 15.92 0.12
C ALA A 264 13.12 16.84 -0.22
N GLU A 265 12.97 17.56 -1.34
CA GLU A 265 13.91 18.59 -1.82
C GLU A 265 13.27 20.00 -1.83
N TYR A 266 11.95 20.08 -1.61
CA TYR A 266 11.18 21.31 -1.67
C TYR A 266 10.81 21.83 -0.27
N GLU A 267 11.00 23.13 -0.06
CA GLU A 267 10.76 23.82 1.21
C GLU A 267 9.31 23.79 1.71
N ASP A 268 8.33 23.84 0.79
CA ASP A 268 6.90 23.74 1.11
C ASP A 268 6.54 22.38 1.71
N VAL A 269 7.20 21.31 1.25
CA VAL A 269 7.07 19.97 1.81
C VAL A 269 7.69 19.91 3.21
N TYR A 270 8.84 20.55 3.45
CA TYR A 270 9.43 20.64 4.78
C TYR A 270 8.47 21.29 5.77
N GLN A 271 7.87 22.42 5.41
CA GLN A 271 6.92 23.12 6.28
C GLN A 271 5.71 22.24 6.63
N THR A 272 5.16 21.52 5.64
CA THR A 272 4.04 20.60 5.86
C THR A 272 4.41 19.46 6.83
N CYS A 273 5.63 18.91 6.71
CA CYS A 273 6.14 17.91 7.64
C CYS A 273 6.33 18.47 9.06
N ILE A 274 6.89 19.69 9.18
CA ILE A 274 7.05 20.36 10.48
C ILE A 274 5.70 20.58 11.15
N ASP A 275 4.69 21.07 10.42
CA ASP A 275 3.35 21.25 10.96
C ASP A 275 2.75 19.92 11.45
N GLY A 276 3.01 18.83 10.71
CA GLY A 276 2.66 17.47 11.11
C GLY A 276 3.34 17.04 12.41
N PHE A 277 4.66 17.22 12.54
CA PHE A 277 5.40 16.92 13.77
C PHE A 277 4.91 17.74 14.96
N LEU A 278 4.64 19.04 14.77
CA LEU A 278 4.11 19.91 15.82
C LEU A 278 2.70 19.49 16.24
N ALA A 279 1.87 19.02 15.31
CA ALA A 279 0.55 18.48 15.62
C ALA A 279 0.66 17.18 16.44
N VAL A 280 1.57 16.26 16.08
CA VAL A 280 1.85 15.05 16.86
C VAL A 280 2.29 15.44 18.27
N ALA A 281 3.25 16.36 18.41
CA ALA A 281 3.73 16.81 19.72
C ALA A 281 2.59 17.39 20.60
N LYS A 282 1.73 18.22 20.00
CA LYS A 282 0.58 18.82 20.68
C LYS A 282 -0.39 17.75 21.21
N ILE A 283 -0.76 16.79 20.36
CA ILE A 283 -1.71 15.73 20.72
C ILE A 283 -1.10 14.81 21.78
N SER A 284 0.18 14.41 21.63
CA SER A 284 0.90 13.62 22.63
C SER A 284 0.91 14.28 24.00
N ALA A 285 1.22 15.58 24.06
CA ALA A 285 1.22 16.34 25.30
C ALA A 285 -0.18 16.44 25.92
N CYS A 286 -1.22 16.68 25.11
CA CYS A 286 -2.61 16.72 25.59
C CYS A 286 -3.09 15.39 26.18
N HIS A 287 -2.56 14.26 25.70
CA HIS A 287 -2.93 12.92 26.14
C HIS A 287 -1.93 12.27 27.11
N HIS A 288 -0.88 12.98 27.54
CA HIS A 288 0.19 12.46 28.40
C HIS A 288 0.91 11.23 27.83
N LEU A 289 1.08 11.18 26.50
CA LEU A 289 1.82 10.13 25.81
C LEU A 289 3.30 10.51 25.71
N GLU A 290 3.99 10.42 26.86
CA GLU A 290 5.39 10.82 27.03
C GLU A 290 6.32 10.03 26.10
N ASP A 291 6.11 8.72 25.96
CA ASP A 291 6.91 7.84 25.08
C ASP A 291 6.85 8.30 23.62
N VAL A 292 5.66 8.71 23.14
CA VAL A 292 5.47 9.19 21.76
C VAL A 292 6.18 10.52 21.55
N LEU A 293 6.15 11.40 22.55
CA LEU A 293 6.82 12.70 22.47
C LEU A 293 8.35 12.53 22.46
N ASP A 294 8.86 11.59 23.27
CA ASP A 294 10.28 11.21 23.27
C ASP A 294 10.71 10.63 21.93
N ASP A 295 9.95 9.69 21.35
CA ASP A 295 10.22 9.11 20.04
C ASP A 295 10.23 10.16 18.93
N LEU A 296 9.29 11.11 18.98
CA LEU A 296 9.25 12.25 18.06
C LEU A 296 10.50 13.11 18.16
N VAL A 297 10.92 13.46 19.39
CA VAL A 297 12.12 14.26 19.64
C VAL A 297 13.36 13.53 19.12
N VAL A 298 13.50 12.24 19.43
CA VAL A 298 14.60 11.41 18.93
C VAL A 298 14.61 11.38 17.39
N SER A 299 13.45 11.27 16.75
CA SER A 299 13.32 11.28 15.30
C SER A 299 13.77 12.63 14.70
N LEU A 300 13.28 13.75 15.23
CA LEU A 300 13.65 15.09 14.77
C LEU A 300 15.13 15.41 15.01
N CYS A 301 15.71 14.96 16.13
CA CYS A 301 17.12 15.16 16.44
C CYS A 301 18.05 14.53 15.38
N LYS A 302 17.64 13.46 14.69
CA LYS A 302 18.42 12.87 13.59
C LYS A 302 18.55 13.82 12.39
N PHE A 303 17.51 14.61 12.12
CA PHE A 303 17.50 15.55 11.02
C PHE A 303 18.23 16.85 11.31
N THR A 304 18.57 17.13 12.57
CA THR A 304 19.35 18.34 12.91
C THR A 304 20.77 18.29 12.37
N THR A 305 21.26 17.09 11.99
CA THR A 305 22.65 16.79 11.58
C THR A 305 23.73 17.14 12.61
N LEU A 306 23.38 17.85 13.70
CA LEU A 306 24.26 18.22 14.82
C LEU A 306 24.83 17.01 15.55
N LEU A 307 24.07 15.92 15.62
CA LEU A 307 24.46 14.70 16.34
C LEU A 307 25.31 13.74 15.48
N ASN A 308 25.42 13.97 14.16
CA ASN A 308 26.22 13.17 13.24
C ASN A 308 27.42 13.99 12.75
N PRO A 309 28.64 13.74 13.27
CA PRO A 309 29.83 14.45 12.82
C PRO A 309 30.24 13.91 11.45
N SER A 310 29.71 14.49 10.37
CA SER A 310 30.39 14.40 9.08
C SER A 310 31.71 15.18 9.19
N SER A 311 32.77 14.66 8.56
CA SER A 311 34.12 15.24 8.53
C SER A 311 34.17 16.48 7.61
N VAL A 312 33.22 17.40 7.77
CA VAL A 312 33.13 18.62 6.97
C VAL A 312 34.06 19.64 7.61
N GLU A 313 34.93 20.25 6.80
CA GLU A 313 35.90 21.26 7.26
C GLU A 313 35.22 22.48 7.91
N GLU A 314 33.97 22.77 7.51
CA GLU A 314 33.19 23.92 7.99
C GLU A 314 31.77 23.52 8.45
N PRO A 315 31.62 22.91 9.65
CA PRO A 315 30.34 22.39 10.13
C PRO A 315 29.26 23.48 10.37
N VAL A 316 29.67 24.72 10.61
CA VAL A 316 28.76 25.86 10.82
C VAL A 316 28.11 26.29 9.51
N LEU A 317 28.88 26.40 8.42
CA LEU A 317 28.38 26.76 7.11
C LEU A 317 27.50 25.65 6.54
N ALA A 318 27.91 24.39 6.69
CA ALA A 318 27.10 23.24 6.29
C ALA A 318 25.72 23.19 6.98
N PHE A 319 25.66 23.46 8.29
CA PHE A 319 24.38 23.59 9.01
C PHE A 319 23.60 24.86 8.59
N GLY A 320 24.33 25.95 8.35
CA GLY A 320 23.78 27.23 7.92
C GLY A 320 23.09 27.15 6.57
N ASP A 321 23.56 26.31 5.65
CA ASP A 321 22.98 26.12 4.31
C ASP A 321 21.88 25.04 4.27
N ASP A 322 21.92 24.07 5.18
CA ASP A 322 20.92 22.99 5.27
C ASP A 322 19.60 23.47 5.93
N ALA A 323 18.64 23.83 5.09
CA ALA A 323 17.33 24.29 5.56
C ALA A 323 16.57 23.25 6.38
N LYS A 324 16.69 21.97 6.02
CA LYS A 324 16.06 20.86 6.71
C LYS A 324 16.61 20.74 8.13
N ALA A 325 17.93 20.82 8.29
CA ALA A 325 18.59 20.80 9.60
C ALA A 325 18.20 22.00 10.46
N ARG A 326 18.14 23.21 9.88
CA ARG A 326 17.69 24.41 10.60
C ARG A 326 16.24 24.27 11.06
N MET A 327 15.32 23.87 10.18
CA MET A 327 13.90 23.70 10.51
C MET A 327 13.67 22.60 11.54
N ALA A 328 14.34 21.46 11.42
CA ALA A 328 14.30 20.40 12.43
C ALA A 328 14.77 20.90 13.80
N THR A 329 15.87 21.66 13.83
CA THR A 329 16.43 22.22 15.07
C THR A 329 15.45 23.19 15.74
N VAL A 330 14.89 24.14 14.98
CA VAL A 330 13.86 25.06 15.47
C VAL A 330 12.64 24.31 16.01
N THR A 331 12.23 23.23 15.33
CA THR A 331 11.09 22.40 15.73
C THR A 331 11.37 21.66 17.04
N VAL A 332 12.53 21.03 17.20
CA VAL A 332 12.96 20.38 18.45
C VAL A 332 12.88 21.36 19.63
N PHE A 333 13.45 22.57 19.47
CA PHE A 333 13.42 23.57 20.54
C PHE A 333 12.03 24.14 20.78
N THR A 334 11.19 24.25 19.75
CA THR A 334 9.80 24.66 19.89
C THR A 334 9.01 23.64 20.72
N ILE A 335 9.21 22.34 20.46
CA ILE A 335 8.60 21.25 21.23
C ILE A 335 9.12 21.28 22.68
N ALA A 336 10.43 21.40 22.87
CA ALA A 336 11.04 21.47 24.20
C ALA A 336 10.50 22.64 25.03
N ASN A 337 10.34 23.82 24.41
CA ASN A 337 9.86 25.01 25.10
C ASN A 337 8.36 24.95 25.43
N ARG A 338 7.54 24.32 24.56
CA ARG A 338 6.08 24.27 24.75
C ARG A 338 5.60 23.07 25.58
N TYR A 339 6.29 21.94 25.46
CA TYR A 339 5.84 20.65 26.01
C TYR A 339 6.92 19.94 26.84
N GLY A 340 7.95 20.67 27.29
CA GLY A 340 9.10 20.13 28.03
C GLY A 340 8.73 19.32 29.27
N ASP A 341 7.62 19.66 29.94
CA ASP A 341 7.11 18.94 31.12
C ASP A 341 6.67 17.50 30.83
N PHE A 342 6.44 17.17 29.55
CA PHE A 342 6.02 15.84 29.09
C PHE A 342 7.13 15.07 28.36
N ILE A 343 8.31 15.67 28.20
CA ILE A 343 9.50 15.02 27.66
C ILE A 343 10.21 14.30 28.81
N ARG A 344 10.68 13.08 28.57
CA ARG A 344 11.43 12.28 29.54
C ARG A 344 12.81 11.97 28.99
N THR A 345 12.95 10.85 28.30
CA THR A 345 14.22 10.37 27.76
C THR A 345 14.74 11.24 26.60
N GLY A 346 13.84 11.92 25.88
CA GLY A 346 14.17 12.81 24.77
C GLY A 346 15.01 14.03 25.18
N TRP A 347 15.00 14.42 26.45
CA TRP A 347 15.85 15.52 26.96
C TRP A 347 17.33 15.27 26.74
N ARG A 348 17.78 14.02 26.74
CA ARG A 348 19.17 13.68 26.46
C ARG A 348 19.59 14.16 25.07
N ASN A 349 18.79 13.84 24.05
CA ASN A 349 19.05 14.23 22.66
C ASN A 349 19.01 15.75 22.47
N ILE A 350 18.09 16.44 23.17
CA ILE A 350 17.99 17.90 23.15
C ILE A 350 19.25 18.52 23.75
N LEU A 351 19.69 18.04 24.92
CA LEU A 351 20.91 18.53 25.57
C LEU A 351 22.15 18.27 24.72
N ASP A 352 22.25 17.12 24.06
CA ASP A 352 23.34 16.83 23.12
C ASP A 352 23.35 17.83 21.94
N CYS A 353 22.17 18.19 21.40
CA CYS A 353 22.04 19.24 20.38
C CYS A 353 22.49 20.61 20.90
N ILE A 354 22.09 21.01 22.10
CA ILE A 354 22.50 22.27 22.74
C ILE A 354 24.01 22.31 22.93
N LEU A 355 24.59 21.24 23.47
CA LEU A 355 26.03 21.13 23.69
C LEU A 355 26.80 21.25 22.36
N ARG A 356 26.25 20.69 21.27
CA ARG A 356 26.86 20.83 19.95
C ARG A 356 26.75 22.25 19.42
N LEU A 357 25.59 22.90 19.52
CA LEU A 357 25.43 24.30 19.11
C LEU A 357 26.36 25.22 19.89
N HIS A 358 26.57 24.97 21.17
CA HIS A 358 27.55 25.68 21.98
C HIS A 358 28.98 25.46 21.51
N LYS A 359 29.37 24.22 21.20
CA LYS A 359 30.69 23.91 20.63
C LYS A 359 30.91 24.58 19.26
N LEU A 360 29.85 24.78 18.50
CA LEU A 360 29.87 25.46 17.20
C LEU A 360 29.80 26.98 17.30
N GLY A 361 29.67 27.56 18.51
CA GLY A 361 29.58 29.00 18.73
C GLY A 361 28.25 29.63 18.33
N LEU A 362 27.22 28.81 18.07
CA LEU A 362 25.89 29.25 17.60
C LEU A 362 24.92 29.58 18.74
N SER A 363 25.29 29.30 19.99
CA SER A 363 24.43 29.49 21.17
C SER A 363 24.70 30.76 21.96
N THR A 364 25.48 31.72 21.43
CA THR A 364 25.75 32.97 22.16
C THR A 364 24.54 33.89 22.07
N CYS A 365 23.81 33.98 23.19
CA CYS A 365 23.04 35.17 23.49
C CYS A 365 24.00 36.37 23.39
N SER A 366 23.77 37.25 22.41
CA SER A 366 24.26 38.62 22.43
C SER A 366 23.59 39.39 23.57
N GLY A 367 23.96 39.06 24.80
CA GLY A 367 23.92 40.01 25.90
C GLY A 367 25.11 40.94 25.73
N GLY A 368 24.93 42.01 24.96
CA GLY A 368 25.92 43.05 24.75
C GLY A 368 25.22 44.41 24.84
N GLN A 369 25.62 45.15 25.88
CA GLN A 369 25.32 46.53 26.28
C GLN A 369 24.83 47.51 25.21
#